data_AF-A0AA95GDL0-F1
#
_entry.id   AF-A0AA95GDL0-F1
#
_cell.length_a   1.000
_cell.length_b   1.000
_cell.length_c   1.000
_cell.angle_alpha   90.00
_cell.angle_beta   90.00
_cell.angle_gamma   90.00
#
_symmetry.space_group_name_H-M   'P 1'
#
loop_
_entity.id
_entity.type
_entity.pdbx_description
1 polymer ?
#
loop_
_entity_poly.entity_id
_entity_poly.type
_entity_poly.pdbx_seq_one_letter_code
_entity_poly.pdbx_strand_id
1 'polypeptide(L)'
;MTSWRKFETPIKLLQQKQTRLASAIAKINREITNEQHRHQQACFLFTQLIEQVKTLEPVGQLAYNGLFDSKRKQAIVKAQTNQVQAEIALIEQNITQLDQQKNLLQQQQFNLIKKEKKLKHCYQQAKKCHRLKIASREEIQLQELAIYG
;
A
#
# COMPACT_ATOMS: atom_id res chain seq x y z
N MET A 1 -10.38 37.59 13.55
CA MET A 1 -9.97 36.17 13.73
C MET A 1 -8.68 36.10 14.55
N THR A 2 -8.63 35.35 15.64
CA THR A 2 -7.40 35.16 16.43
C THR A 2 -6.34 34.43 15.59
N SER A 3 -5.10 34.94 15.57
CA SER A 3 -4.03 34.49 14.66
C SER A 3 -3.71 33.00 14.73
N TRP A 4 -3.91 32.38 15.89
CA TRP A 4 -3.64 30.96 16.13
C TRP A 4 -4.72 30.01 15.58
N ARG A 5 -5.98 30.44 15.39
CA ARG A 5 -7.03 29.58 14.83
C ARG A 5 -6.84 29.31 13.33
N LYS A 6 -6.02 30.12 12.65
CA LYS A 6 -5.69 29.96 11.22
C LYS A 6 -5.02 28.62 10.89
N PHE A 7 -4.41 27.95 11.88
CA PHE A 7 -3.75 26.66 11.69
C PHE A 7 -4.71 25.46 11.79
N GLU A 8 -5.94 25.61 12.31
CA GLU A 8 -6.85 24.49 12.52
C GLU A 8 -7.32 23.87 11.20
N THR A 9 -7.68 24.71 10.22
CA THR A 9 -8.16 24.25 8.90
C THR A 9 -7.07 23.49 8.13
N PRO A 10 -5.82 24.00 8.00
CA PRO A 10 -4.73 23.24 7.38
C PRO A 10 -4.41 21.91 8.08
N ILE A 11 -4.46 21.84 9.42
CA ILE A 11 -4.24 20.57 10.16
C ILE A 11 -5.33 19.55 9.79
N LYS A 12 -6.60 19.96 9.83
CA LYS A 12 -7.73 19.08 9.48
C LYS A 12 -7.62 18.57 8.04
N LEU A 13 -7.26 19.44 7.09
CA LEU A 13 -7.07 19.06 5.69
C LEU A 13 -5.91 18.06 5.53
N LEU A 14 -4.80 18.23 6.26
CA LEU A 14 -3.69 17.27 6.24
C LEU A 14 -4.11 15.91 6.81
N GLN A 15 -4.88 15.89 7.90
CA GLN A 15 -5.42 14.65 8.47
C GLN A 15 -6.35 13.91 7.51
N GLN A 16 -7.25 14.63 6.83
CA GLN A 16 -8.11 14.06 5.79
C GLN A 16 -7.30 13.48 4.61
N LYS A 17 -6.21 14.14 4.21
CA LYS A 17 -5.32 13.60 3.16
C LYS A 17 -4.61 12.33 3.63
N GLN A 18 -4.16 12.28 4.88
CA GLN A 18 -3.53 11.09 5.44
C GLN A 18 -4.50 9.90 5.53
N THR A 19 -5.75 10.11 5.94
CA THR A 19 -6.74 9.02 6.01
C THR A 19 -7.07 8.46 4.63
N ARG A 20 -7.16 9.32 3.60
CA ARG A 20 -7.32 8.90 2.20
C ARG A 20 -6.13 8.11 1.67
N LEU A 21 -4.91 8.50 2.00
CA LEU A 21 -3.71 7.74 1.62
C LEU A 21 -3.63 6.40 2.35
N ALA A 22 -3.95 6.37 3.65
CA ALA A 22 -3.98 5.14 4.41
C ALA A 22 -5.01 4.14 3.85
N SER A 23 -6.20 4.62 3.44
CA SER A 23 -7.19 3.76 2.82
C SER A 23 -6.78 3.27 1.43
N ALA A 24 -6.10 4.09 0.63
CA ALA A 24 -5.54 3.69 -0.66
C ALA A 24 -4.46 2.60 -0.49
N ILE A 25 -3.53 2.78 0.45
CA ILE A 25 -2.50 1.79 0.78
C ILE A 25 -3.15 0.48 1.24
N ALA A 26 -4.18 0.55 2.08
CA ALA A 26 -4.90 -0.64 2.53
C ALA A 26 -5.59 -1.40 1.40
N LYS A 27 -6.12 -0.70 0.38
CA LYS A 27 -6.68 -1.33 -0.83
C LYS A 27 -5.61 -2.04 -1.63
N ILE A 28 -4.48 -1.38 -1.90
CA ILE A 28 -3.36 -1.99 -2.63
C ILE A 28 -2.82 -3.22 -1.89
N ASN A 29 -2.71 -3.19 -0.56
CA ASN A 29 -2.31 -4.36 0.21
C ASN A 29 -3.26 -5.55 0.02
N ARG A 30 -4.58 -5.32 -0.04
CA ARG A 30 -5.55 -6.38 -0.30
C ARG A 30 -5.40 -6.93 -1.72
N GLU A 31 -5.18 -6.06 -2.71
CA GLU A 31 -4.93 -6.47 -4.09
C GLU A 31 -3.65 -7.31 -4.20
N ILE A 32 -2.56 -6.92 -3.52
CA ILE A 32 -1.34 -7.71 -3.44
C ILE A 32 -1.61 -9.09 -2.81
N THR A 33 -2.34 -9.16 -1.70
CA THR A 33 -2.70 -10.45 -1.08
C THR A 33 -3.50 -11.34 -2.04
N ASN A 34 -4.43 -10.76 -2.80
CA ASN A 34 -5.22 -11.50 -3.78
C ASN A 34 -4.33 -12.03 -4.93
N GLU A 35 -3.44 -11.20 -5.46
CA GLU A 35 -2.52 -11.62 -6.52
C GLU A 35 -1.51 -12.66 -6.01
N GLN A 36 -1.04 -12.57 -4.76
CA GLN A 36 -0.22 -13.60 -4.12
C GLN A 36 -0.96 -14.94 -4.00
N HIS A 37 -2.25 -14.91 -3.66
CA HIS A 37 -3.06 -16.13 -3.65
C HIS A 37 -3.21 -16.74 -5.04
N ARG A 38 -3.44 -15.91 -6.07
CA ARG A 38 -3.48 -16.36 -7.47
C ARG A 38 -2.13 -16.94 -7.92
N HIS A 39 -1.02 -16.32 -7.52
CA HIS A 39 0.33 -16.83 -7.77
C HIS A 39 0.53 -18.23 -7.18
N GLN A 40 0.17 -18.42 -5.91
CA GLN A 40 0.27 -19.73 -5.24
C GLN A 40 -0.54 -20.81 -5.96
N GLN A 41 -1.76 -20.49 -6.39
CA GLN A 41 -2.60 -21.41 -7.16
C GLN A 41 -1.98 -21.75 -8.51
N ALA A 42 -1.46 -20.75 -9.23
CA ALA A 42 -0.81 -20.95 -10.53
C ALA A 42 0.47 -21.80 -10.38
N CYS A 43 1.30 -21.55 -9.36
CA CYS A 43 2.48 -22.37 -9.07
C CYS A 43 2.12 -23.81 -8.71
N PHE A 44 1.03 -24.03 -7.97
CA PHE A 44 0.53 -25.37 -7.68
C PHE A 44 0.12 -26.11 -8.95
N LEU A 45 -0.67 -25.46 -9.83
CA LEU A 45 -1.06 -26.02 -11.12
C LEU A 45 0.15 -26.32 -12.01
N PHE A 46 1.12 -25.41 -12.05
CA PHE A 46 2.37 -25.60 -12.79
C PHE A 46 3.13 -26.85 -12.31
N THR A 47 3.20 -27.04 -10.99
CA THR A 47 3.86 -28.22 -10.40
C THR A 47 3.14 -29.51 -10.78
N GLN A 48 1.80 -29.53 -10.73
CA GLN A 48 1.00 -30.68 -11.16
C GLN A 48 1.20 -31.01 -12.65
N LEU A 49 1.26 -30.00 -13.51
CA LEU A 49 1.50 -30.19 -14.95
C LEU A 49 2.90 -30.77 -15.20
N ILE A 50 3.93 -30.29 -14.49
CA ILE A 50 5.28 -30.87 -14.58
C ILE A 50 5.30 -32.34 -14.16
N GLU A 51 4.61 -32.70 -13.08
CA GLU A 51 4.49 -34.09 -12.65
C GLU A 51 3.77 -34.96 -13.70
N GLN A 52 2.72 -34.44 -14.34
CA GLN A 52 2.05 -35.12 -15.45
C GLN A 52 2.94 -35.31 -16.68
N VAL A 53 3.83 -34.37 -16.99
CA VAL A 53 4.81 -34.56 -18.08
C VAL A 53 5.73 -35.74 -17.76
N LYS A 54 6.23 -35.83 -16.52
CA LYS A 54 7.12 -36.93 -16.08
C LYS A 54 6.46 -38.30 -16.18
N THR A 55 5.18 -38.42 -15.85
CA THR A 55 4.45 -39.70 -15.95
C THR A 55 4.13 -40.09 -17.39
N LEU A 56 4.11 -39.12 -18.31
CA LEU A 56 3.90 -39.36 -19.74
C LEU A 56 5.20 -39.69 -20.49
N GLU A 57 6.39 -39.52 -19.89
CA GLU A 57 7.65 -39.94 -20.51
C GLU A 57 7.64 -41.45 -20.80
N PRO A 58 7.92 -41.89 -22.04
CA PRO A 58 7.73 -43.28 -22.42
C PRO A 58 8.78 -44.17 -21.75
N VAL A 59 8.33 -45.01 -20.80
CA VAL A 59 9.11 -46.11 -20.23
C VAL A 59 8.81 -47.38 -21.03
N GLY A 60 9.66 -47.71 -22.01
CA GLY A 60 9.59 -48.97 -22.77
C GLY A 60 8.93 -48.90 -24.16
N GLN A 61 9.03 -50.02 -24.90
CA GLN A 61 8.52 -50.18 -26.27
C GLN A 61 6.98 -50.28 -26.29
N LEU A 62 6.30 -49.14 -26.36
CA LEU A 62 4.88 -49.06 -26.64
C LEU A 62 4.58 -49.32 -28.12
N ALA A 63 3.44 -49.95 -28.42
CA ALA A 63 2.94 -50.08 -29.79
C ALA A 63 2.86 -48.70 -30.48
N TYR A 64 3.08 -48.65 -31.80
CA TYR A 64 3.22 -47.41 -32.58
C TYR A 64 2.09 -46.38 -32.31
N ASN A 65 0.84 -46.84 -32.19
CA ASN A 65 -0.31 -45.97 -31.87
C ASN A 65 -0.24 -45.37 -30.45
N GLY A 66 0.21 -46.15 -29.46
CA GLY A 66 0.37 -45.68 -28.08
C GLY A 66 1.50 -44.64 -27.93
N LEU A 67 2.55 -44.73 -28.76
CA LEU A 67 3.60 -43.71 -28.84
C LEU A 67 3.08 -42.37 -29.37
N PHE A 68 2.24 -42.39 -30.41
CA PHE A 68 1.66 -41.16 -30.98
C PHE A 68 0.68 -40.47 -30.01
N ASP A 69 -0.20 -41.24 -29.35
CA ASP A 69 -1.13 -40.70 -28.35
C ASP A 69 -0.40 -40.11 -27.13
N SER A 70 0.68 -40.76 -26.67
CA SER A 70 1.52 -40.23 -25.59
C SER A 70 2.20 -38.92 -26.00
N LYS A 71 2.83 -38.86 -27.18
CA LYS A 71 3.45 -37.63 -27.71
C LYS A 71 2.44 -36.48 -27.85
N ARG A 72 1.22 -36.77 -28.29
CA ARG A 72 0.15 -35.76 -28.38
C ARG A 72 -0.23 -35.23 -26.99
N LYS A 73 -0.42 -36.11 -26.00
CA LYS A 73 -0.70 -35.71 -24.61
C LYS A 73 0.44 -34.87 -24.03
N GLN A 74 1.70 -35.28 -24.23
CA GLN A 74 2.87 -34.49 -23.81
C GLN A 74 2.89 -33.09 -24.44
N ALA A 75 2.59 -32.96 -25.74
CA ALA A 75 2.53 -31.67 -26.41
C ALA A 75 1.44 -30.76 -25.81
N ILE A 76 0.27 -31.32 -25.48
CA ILE A 76 -0.83 -30.60 -24.81
C ILE A 76 -0.39 -30.13 -23.42
N VAL A 77 0.16 -31.03 -22.59
CA VAL A 77 0.60 -30.68 -21.23
C VAL A 77 1.73 -29.64 -21.27
N LYS A 78 2.65 -29.73 -22.23
CA LYS A 78 3.70 -28.73 -22.43
C LYS A 78 3.14 -27.36 -22.83
N ALA A 79 2.15 -27.32 -23.72
CA ALA A 79 1.47 -26.08 -24.08
C ALA A 79 0.76 -25.45 -22.88
N GLN A 80 0.05 -26.26 -22.08
CA GLN A 80 -0.58 -25.81 -20.83
C GLN A 80 0.45 -25.29 -19.82
N THR A 81 1.59 -25.98 -19.70
CA THR A 81 2.69 -25.58 -18.80
C THR A 81 3.24 -24.21 -19.19
N ASN A 82 3.48 -23.98 -20.49
CA ASN A 82 3.94 -22.69 -20.99
C ASN A 82 2.91 -21.57 -20.74
N GLN A 83 1.61 -21.88 -20.89
CA GLN A 83 0.55 -20.93 -20.59
C GLN A 83 0.54 -20.54 -19.11
N VAL A 84 0.56 -21.51 -18.21
CA VAL A 84 0.59 -21.25 -16.76
C VAL A 84 1.86 -20.50 -16.37
N GLN A 85 3.00 -20.80 -16.99
CA GLN A 85 4.23 -20.05 -16.77
C GLN A 85 4.12 -18.57 -17.18
N ALA A 86 3.48 -18.28 -18.31
CA ALA A 86 3.22 -16.92 -18.75
C ALA A 86 2.25 -16.20 -17.78
N GLU A 87 1.23 -16.91 -17.27
CA GLU A 87 0.32 -16.38 -16.26
C GLU A 87 1.04 -16.05 -14.94
N ILE A 88 1.95 -16.91 -14.47
CA ILE A 88 2.78 -16.65 -13.29
C ILE A 88 3.61 -15.37 -13.49
N ALA A 89 4.28 -15.22 -14.63
CA ALA A 89 5.09 -14.04 -14.93
C ALA A 89 4.27 -12.75 -14.94
N LEU A 90 3.04 -12.78 -15.46
CA LEU A 90 2.11 -11.65 -15.43
C LEU A 90 1.69 -11.29 -14.00
N ILE A 91 1.40 -12.29 -13.16
CA ILE A 91 1.04 -12.08 -11.75
C ILE A 91 2.22 -11.44 -10.99
N GLU A 92 3.44 -11.92 -11.20
CA GLU A 92 4.65 -11.35 -10.57
C GLU A 92 4.89 -9.90 -10.99
N GLN A 93 4.67 -9.59 -12.26
CA GLN A 93 4.72 -8.22 -12.76
C GLN A 93 3.67 -7.34 -12.09
N ASN A 94 2.43 -7.81 -11.95
CA ASN A 94 1.35 -7.07 -11.29
C ASN A 94 1.66 -6.81 -9.81
N ILE A 95 2.14 -7.81 -9.08
CA ILE A 95 2.57 -7.67 -7.68
C ILE A 95 3.66 -6.60 -7.58
N THR A 96 4.66 -6.65 -8.45
CA THR A 96 5.76 -5.67 -8.46
C THR A 96 5.26 -4.25 -8.72
N GLN A 97 4.33 -4.06 -9.67
CA GLN A 97 3.73 -2.76 -9.95
C GLN A 97 2.93 -2.22 -8.76
N LEU A 98 2.11 -3.07 -8.13
CA LEU A 98 1.35 -2.71 -6.94
C LEU A 98 2.27 -2.33 -5.77
N ASP A 99 3.37 -3.06 -5.57
CA ASP A 99 4.37 -2.74 -4.55
C ASP A 99 5.06 -1.40 -4.83
N GLN A 100 5.40 -1.09 -6.08
CA GLN A 100 5.95 0.21 -6.46
C GLN A 100 4.98 1.35 -6.15
N GLN A 101 3.70 1.19 -6.51
CA GLN A 101 2.65 2.18 -6.21
C GLN A 101 2.47 2.34 -4.70
N LYS A 102 2.44 1.25 -3.93
CA LYS A 102 2.38 1.27 -2.46
C LYS A 102 3.52 2.07 -1.87
N ASN A 103 4.75 1.83 -2.32
CA ASN A 103 5.94 2.52 -1.81
C ASN A 103 5.87 4.03 -2.07
N LEU A 104 5.41 4.46 -3.24
CA LEU A 104 5.20 5.87 -3.55
C LEU A 104 4.18 6.52 -2.62
N LEU A 105 3.04 5.84 -2.37
CA LEU A 105 2.02 6.36 -1.45
C LEU A 105 2.50 6.40 0.01
N GLN A 106 3.30 5.43 0.45
CA GLN A 106 3.91 5.44 1.79
C GLN A 106 4.89 6.61 1.97
N GLN A 107 5.70 6.91 0.95
CA GLN A 107 6.57 8.09 0.97
C GLN A 107 5.77 9.40 1.05
N GLN A 108 4.69 9.51 0.28
CA GLN A 108 3.78 10.66 0.35
C GLN A 108 3.14 10.81 1.74
N GLN A 109 2.70 9.69 2.33
CA GLN A 109 2.12 9.66 3.67
C GLN A 109 3.14 10.13 4.72
N PHE A 110 4.37 9.64 4.67
CA PHE A 110 5.46 10.06 5.56
C PHE A 110 5.72 11.57 5.48
N ASN A 111 5.79 12.11 4.26
CA ASN A 111 5.97 13.55 4.03
C ASN A 111 4.83 14.39 4.60
N LEU A 112 3.58 13.93 4.47
CA LEU A 112 2.42 14.61 5.05
C LEU A 112 2.41 14.55 6.58
N ILE A 113 2.81 13.42 7.18
CA ILE A 113 2.94 13.30 8.64
C ILE A 113 3.98 14.30 9.16
N LYS A 114 5.14 14.42 8.48
CA LYS A 114 6.17 15.39 8.84
C LYS A 114 5.65 16.83 8.76
N LYS A 115 4.89 17.17 7.71
CA LYS A 115 4.26 18.49 7.55
C LYS A 115 3.22 18.77 8.65
N GLU A 116 2.36 17.80 8.97
CA GLU A 116 1.35 17.94 10.02
C GLU A 116 2.00 18.15 11.39
N LYS A 117 3.03 17.37 11.73
CA LYS A 117 3.77 17.53 13.00
C LYS A 117 4.33 18.94 13.16
N LYS A 118 4.99 19.47 12.12
CA LYS A 118 5.51 20.85 12.11
C LYS A 118 4.39 21.86 12.31
N LEU A 119 3.27 21.71 11.61
CA LEU A 119 2.17 22.66 11.66
C LEU A 119 1.43 22.62 13.01
N LYS A 120 1.29 21.43 13.61
CA LYS A 120 0.80 21.24 14.98
C LYS A 120 1.70 21.92 16.01
N HIS A 121 3.03 21.83 15.84
CA HIS A 121 3.97 22.52 16.71
C HIS A 121 3.80 24.04 16.64
N CYS A 122 3.74 24.62 15.44
CA CYS A 122 3.47 26.04 15.25
C CYS A 122 2.12 26.47 15.87
N TYR A 123 1.07 25.67 15.68
CA TYR A 123 -0.24 25.91 16.28
C TYR A 123 -0.17 25.97 17.82
N GLN A 124 0.50 24.99 18.44
CA GLN A 124 0.66 24.95 19.90
C GLN A 124 1.43 26.17 20.43
N GLN A 125 2.52 26.56 19.76
CA GLN A 125 3.28 27.76 20.12
C GLN A 125 2.44 29.03 19.99
N ALA A 126 1.75 29.22 18.85
CA ALA A 126 0.89 30.38 18.63
C ALA A 126 -0.24 30.48 19.67
N LYS A 127 -0.83 29.34 20.04
CA LYS A 127 -1.86 29.25 21.08
C LYS A 127 -1.30 29.60 22.46
N LYS A 128 -0.10 29.13 22.80
CA LYS A 128 0.59 29.50 24.06
C LYS A 128 0.87 31.00 24.11
N CYS A 129 1.47 31.58 23.07
CA CYS A 129 1.76 33.02 22.99
C CYS A 129 0.49 33.87 23.11
N HIS A 130 -0.61 33.45 22.50
CA HIS A 130 -1.88 34.15 22.62
C HIS A 130 -2.42 34.15 24.06
N ARG A 131 -2.38 33.00 24.74
CA ARG A 131 -2.79 32.89 26.15
C ARG A 131 -1.97 33.80 27.06
N LEU A 132 -0.65 33.82 26.88
CA LEU A 132 0.25 34.70 27.65
C LEU A 132 -0.04 36.18 27.42
N LYS A 133 -0.34 36.57 26.17
CA LYS A 133 -0.72 37.96 25.85
C LYS A 133 -2.03 38.39 26.51
N ILE A 134 -3.02 37.48 26.61
CA ILE A 134 -4.27 37.75 27.30
C ILE A 134 -4.01 37.92 28.80
N ALA A 135 -3.34 36.96 29.43
CA ALA A 135 -3.03 37.00 30.86
C ALA A 135 -2.23 38.25 31.25
N SER A 136 -1.21 38.61 30.46
CA SER A 136 -0.42 39.83 30.69
C SER A 136 -1.27 41.10 30.55
N ARG A 137 -2.21 41.14 29.61
CA ARG A 137 -3.12 42.28 29.47
C ARG A 137 -4.08 42.40 30.66
N GLU A 138 -4.62 41.28 31.12
CA GLU A 138 -5.49 41.22 32.31
C GLU A 138 -4.72 41.65 33.58
N GLU A 139 -3.47 41.20 33.73
CA GLU A 139 -2.60 41.59 34.83
C GLU A 139 -2.27 43.09 34.82
N ILE A 140 -1.93 43.66 33.67
CA ILE A 140 -1.70 45.11 33.52
C ILE A 140 -2.97 45.89 33.91
N GLN A 141 -4.15 45.46 33.45
CA GLN A 141 -5.42 46.12 33.80
C GLN A 141 -5.70 46.08 35.30
N LEU A 142 -5.41 44.97 35.98
CA LEU A 142 -5.54 44.87 37.44
C LEU A 142 -4.55 45.77 38.17
N GLN A 143 -3.31 45.84 37.70
CA GLN A 143 -2.29 46.74 38.27
C GLN A 143 -2.68 48.21 38.10
N GLU A 144 -3.15 48.61 36.92
CA GLU A 144 -3.62 49.98 36.67
C GLU A 144 -4.81 50.35 37.58
N LEU A 145 -5.77 49.45 37.75
CA LEU A 145 -6.90 49.65 38.68
C LEU A 145 -6.46 49.75 40.15
N ALA A 146 -5.43 49.00 40.56
CA ALA A 146 -4.91 49.07 41.92
C ALA A 146 -4.12 50.35 42.21
N ILE A 147 -3.54 50.98 41.18
CA ILE A 147 -2.75 52.22 41.31
C ILE A 147 -3.63 53.47 41.20
N TYR A 148 -4.64 53.44 40.32
CA TYR A 148 -5.45 54.61 39.97
C TYR A 148 -6.93 54.51 40.39
N GLY A 149 -7.36 53.41 41.00
CA GLY A 149 -8.69 53.23 41.59
C GLY A 149 -8.72 53.56 43.08
#